data_AF-A0A0R2UWX7-F1
#
_entry.id   AF-A0A0R2UWX7-F1
#
_cell.length_a   1.000
_cell.length_b   1.000
_cell.length_c   1.000
_cell.angle_alpha   90.00
_cell.angle_beta   90.00
_cell.angle_gamma   90.00
#
_symmetry.space_group_name_H-M   'P 1'
#
loop_
_entity.id
_entity.type
_entity.pdbx_description
1 polymer ?
#
loop_
_entity_poly.entity_id
_entity_poly.type
_entity_poly.pdbx_seq_one_letter_code
_entity_poly.pdbx_strand_id
1 'polypeptide(L)'
;MQTIIHYFLHFGFPFFIAYLGFRKDWKKVYLILLATMLVDIDHLLASPIFEAHRCSIQFHPLHTWYAMVGYVVLLFFKRPYNIIGIGLLFHMLTDLTDCMMTYAGCPVCLEDALAIGLLRLLAGALGIH
;
A
#
# COMPACT_ATOMS: atom_id res chain seq x y z
N MET A 1 14.00 -9.83 5.82
CA MET A 1 13.69 -8.53 6.46
C MET A 1 12.45 -7.89 5.85
N GLN A 2 12.39 -7.77 4.51
CA GLN A 2 11.24 -7.24 3.77
C GLN A 2 9.89 -7.80 4.21
N THR A 3 9.72 -9.12 4.26
CA THR A 3 8.47 -9.76 4.70
C THR A 3 8.02 -9.33 6.09
N ILE A 4 8.96 -9.13 7.03
CA ILE A 4 8.65 -8.68 8.40
C ILE A 4 8.14 -7.24 8.35
N ILE A 5 8.80 -6.38 7.58
CA ILE A 5 8.40 -4.97 7.42
C ILE A 5 7.03 -4.89 6.75
N HIS A 6 6.81 -5.62 5.66
CA HIS A 6 5.55 -5.66 4.92
C HIS A 6 4.37 -6.06 5.82
N TYR A 7 4.46 -7.21 6.52
CA TYR A 7 3.40 -7.65 7.43
C TYR A 7 3.26 -6.74 8.65
N PHE A 8 4.35 -6.18 9.16
CA PHE A 8 4.26 -5.20 10.23
C PHE A 8 3.53 -3.95 9.78
N LEU A 9 3.78 -3.44 8.58
CA LEU A 9 3.09 -2.27 8.04
C LEU A 9 1.63 -2.57 7.71
N HIS A 10 1.27 -3.76 7.24
CA HIS A 10 -0.14 -4.10 6.99
C HIS A 10 -0.95 -4.36 8.27
N PHE A 11 -0.35 -4.96 9.30
CA PHE A 11 -1.10 -5.43 10.48
C PHE A 11 -0.70 -4.73 11.78
N GLY A 12 0.59 -4.53 12.01
CA GLY A 12 1.11 -3.93 13.25
C GLY A 12 1.02 -2.40 13.28
N PHE A 13 1.46 -1.72 12.24
CA PHE A 13 1.48 -0.26 12.18
C PHE A 13 0.10 0.42 12.23
N PRO A 14 -0.97 -0.15 11.64
CA PRO A 14 -2.32 0.40 11.74
C PRO A 14 -2.81 0.52 13.18
N PHE A 15 -2.33 -0.34 14.10
CA PHE A 15 -2.60 -0.19 15.53
C PHE A 15 -2.08 1.15 16.04
N PHE A 16 -0.87 1.56 15.67
CA PHE A 16 -0.29 2.83 16.11
C PHE A 16 -1.04 4.02 15.49
N ILE A 17 -1.45 3.93 14.22
CA ILE A 17 -2.31 4.95 13.57
C ILE A 17 -3.63 5.11 14.35
N ALA A 18 -4.29 4.00 14.65
CA ALA A 18 -5.56 4.00 15.37
C ALA A 18 -5.40 4.48 16.82
N TYR A 19 -4.37 4.00 17.53
CA TYR A 19 -4.13 4.32 18.92
C TYR A 19 -3.74 5.78 19.10
N LEU A 20 -2.79 6.30 18.33
CA LEU A 20 -2.32 7.68 18.47
C LEU A 20 -3.30 8.69 17.88
N GLY A 21 -3.89 8.41 16.71
CA GLY A 21 -4.78 9.34 16.00
C GLY A 21 -6.23 9.31 16.49
N PHE A 22 -6.70 8.20 17.08
CA PHE A 22 -8.11 7.97 17.40
C PHE A 22 -8.32 7.40 18.80
N ARG A 23 -7.60 7.92 19.82
CA ARG A 23 -7.57 7.40 21.20
C ARG A 23 -8.92 7.01 21.81
N LYS A 24 -10.01 7.75 21.54
CA LYS A 24 -11.34 7.45 22.10
C LYS A 24 -11.97 6.19 21.50
N ASP A 25 -11.73 5.93 20.22
CA ASP A 25 -12.38 4.86 19.43
C ASP A 25 -11.38 3.89 18.81
N TRP A 26 -10.14 3.84 19.32
CA TRP A 26 -9.00 3.22 18.65
C TRP A 26 -9.24 1.77 18.25
N LYS A 27 -9.98 0.98 19.05
CA LYS A 27 -10.33 -0.40 18.72
C LYS A 27 -11.17 -0.49 17.45
N LYS A 28 -12.17 0.39 17.33
CA LYS A 28 -13.08 0.44 16.19
C LYS A 28 -12.34 0.91 14.95
N VAL A 29 -11.48 1.92 15.10
CA VAL A 29 -10.63 2.42 14.00
C VAL A 29 -9.65 1.36 13.54
N TYR A 30 -8.98 0.67 14.46
CA TYR A 30 -8.05 -0.41 14.14
C TYR A 30 -8.74 -1.53 13.35
N LEU A 31 -9.94 -1.94 13.75
CA LEU A 31 -10.72 -2.93 12.99
C LEU A 31 -11.08 -2.44 11.58
N ILE A 32 -11.39 -1.15 11.40
CA ILE A 32 -11.64 -0.57 10.07
C ILE A 32 -10.36 -0.60 9.23
N LEU A 33 -9.21 -0.20 9.79
CA LEU A 33 -7.92 -0.22 9.09
C LEU A 33 -7.47 -1.65 8.74
N LEU A 34 -7.77 -2.64 9.59
CA LEU A 34 -7.55 -4.04 9.24
C LEU A 34 -8.49 -4.50 8.12
N ALA A 35 -9.75 -4.05 8.13
CA ALA A 35 -10.69 -4.40 7.08
C ALA A 35 -10.28 -3.83 5.71
N THR A 36 -9.54 -2.71 5.64
CA THR A 36 -9.05 -2.20 4.36
C THR A 36 -8.00 -3.09 3.70
N MET A 37 -7.35 -3.99 4.45
CA MET A 37 -6.43 -5.00 3.89
C MET A 37 -7.14 -5.97 2.93
N LEU A 38 -8.47 -6.06 2.98
CA LEU A 38 -9.26 -6.83 2.01
C LEU A 38 -9.16 -6.28 0.58
N VAL A 39 -8.56 -5.10 0.38
CA VAL A 39 -8.27 -4.58 -0.97
C VAL A 39 -7.43 -5.56 -1.80
N ASP A 40 -6.54 -6.33 -1.16
CA ASP A 40 -5.69 -7.34 -1.80
C ASP A 40 -6.44 -8.53 -2.40
N ILE A 41 -7.75 -8.66 -2.13
CA ILE A 41 -8.57 -9.65 -2.84
C ILE A 41 -8.58 -9.37 -4.35
N ASP A 42 -8.26 -8.14 -4.77
CA ASP A 42 -8.09 -7.78 -6.19
C ASP A 42 -6.93 -8.50 -6.89
N HIS A 43 -5.99 -9.10 -6.14
CA HIS A 43 -4.95 -9.98 -6.70
C HIS A 43 -5.56 -11.15 -7.48
N LEU A 44 -6.73 -11.64 -7.06
CA LEU A 44 -7.45 -12.72 -7.75
C LEU A 44 -7.95 -12.32 -9.14
N LEU A 45 -8.01 -11.02 -9.43
CA LEU A 45 -8.43 -10.45 -10.71
C LEU A 45 -7.25 -10.10 -11.61
N ALA A 46 -6.02 -10.28 -11.13
CA ALA A 46 -4.82 -9.99 -11.89
C ALA A 46 -4.36 -11.20 -12.72
N SER A 47 -3.68 -10.94 -13.84
CA SER A 47 -3.07 -11.96 -14.68
C SER A 47 -1.58 -11.63 -14.87
N PRO A 48 -0.64 -12.47 -14.39
CA PRO A 48 -0.85 -13.68 -13.59
C PRO A 48 -1.31 -13.41 -12.15
N ILE A 49 -2.02 -14.37 -11.53
CA ILE A 49 -2.49 -14.26 -10.14
C ILE A 49 -1.31 -14.24 -9.16
N PHE A 50 -0.31 -15.10 -9.38
CA PHE A 50 0.91 -15.17 -8.57
C PHE A 50 2.14 -14.93 -9.44
N GLU A 51 2.99 -14.01 -9.02
CA GLU A 51 4.25 -13.71 -9.68
C GLU A 51 5.26 -13.24 -8.63
N ALA A 52 6.40 -13.94 -8.57
CA ALA A 52 7.50 -13.54 -7.71
C ALA A 52 8.18 -12.33 -8.37
N HIS A 53 8.40 -11.25 -7.61
CA HIS A 53 9.07 -10.01 -8.05
C HIS A 53 8.26 -9.08 -8.96
N ARG A 54 6.95 -8.96 -8.74
CA ARG A 54 6.17 -7.85 -9.32
C ARG A 54 6.01 -6.71 -8.32
N CYS A 55 5.74 -5.52 -8.84
CA CYS A 55 5.25 -4.40 -8.04
C CYS A 55 3.72 -4.38 -8.06
N SER A 56 3.05 -4.41 -6.90
CA SER A 56 1.57 -4.38 -6.81
C SER A 56 0.98 -3.09 -7.40
N ILE A 57 1.72 -1.99 -7.28
CA ILE A 57 1.28 -0.68 -7.74
C ILE A 57 1.12 -0.67 -9.26
N GLN A 58 -0.07 -0.23 -9.70
CA GLN A 58 -0.51 -0.19 -11.10
C GLN A 58 -0.66 -1.56 -11.76
N PHE A 59 -0.47 -2.67 -11.03
CA PHE A 59 -0.62 -4.04 -11.53
C PHE A 59 -2.00 -4.64 -11.21
N HIS A 60 -2.63 -4.25 -10.09
CA HIS A 60 -3.96 -4.73 -9.71
C HIS A 60 -5.05 -3.66 -9.87
N PRO A 61 -6.33 -4.05 -10.11
CA PRO A 61 -7.41 -3.08 -10.35
C PRO A 61 -7.60 -2.02 -9.27
N LEU A 62 -7.50 -2.40 -7.99
CA LEU A 62 -7.64 -1.49 -6.84
C LEU A 62 -6.31 -0.82 -6.44
N HIS A 63 -5.20 -1.25 -7.04
CA HIS A 63 -3.87 -0.65 -6.87
C HIS A 63 -3.50 0.30 -8.01
N THR A 64 -4.47 0.71 -8.83
CA THR A 64 -4.27 1.68 -9.92
C THR A 64 -4.19 3.12 -9.41
N TRP A 65 -3.54 4.00 -10.19
CA TRP A 65 -3.55 5.46 -9.92
C TRP A 65 -4.96 6.02 -9.79
N TYR A 66 -5.90 5.52 -10.59
CA TYR A 66 -7.31 5.93 -10.53
C TYR A 66 -7.97 5.53 -9.20
N ALA A 67 -7.72 4.31 -8.70
CA ALA A 67 -8.22 3.87 -7.40
C ALA A 67 -7.64 4.72 -6.26
N MET A 68 -6.33 5.00 -6.30
CA MET A 68 -5.66 5.87 -5.33
C MET A 68 -6.25 7.29 -5.28
N VAL A 69 -6.59 7.90 -6.42
CA VAL A 69 -7.31 9.18 -6.44
C VAL A 69 -8.63 9.08 -5.70
N GLY A 70 -9.40 7.99 -5.92
CA GLY A 70 -10.62 7.71 -5.17
C GLY A 70 -10.37 7.63 -3.65
N TYR A 71 -9.28 6.97 -3.23
CA TYR A 71 -8.93 6.86 -1.80
C TYR A 71 -8.53 8.20 -1.19
N VAL A 72 -7.88 9.08 -1.95
CA VAL A 72 -7.63 10.47 -1.54
C VAL A 72 -8.95 11.23 -1.38
N VAL A 73 -9.91 11.05 -2.30
CA VAL A 73 -11.24 11.67 -2.18
C VAL A 73 -11.95 11.20 -0.91
N LEU A 74 -11.79 9.93 -0.51
CA LEU A 74 -12.38 9.41 0.73
C LEU A 74 -11.95 10.17 1.99
N LEU A 75 -10.74 10.76 2.00
CA LEU A 75 -10.23 11.55 3.12
C LEU A 75 -11.07 12.79 3.44
N PHE A 76 -11.79 13.34 2.45
CA PHE A 76 -12.59 14.56 2.61
C PHE A 76 -14.01 14.29 3.13
N PHE A 77 -14.43 13.03 3.22
CA PHE A 77 -15.73 12.65 3.78
C PHE A 77 -15.69 12.48 5.30
N LYS A 78 -16.87 12.47 5.94
CA LYS A 78 -16.99 12.23 7.39
C LYS A 78 -16.67 10.77 7.74
N ARG A 79 -16.43 10.49 9.02
CA ARG A 79 -16.28 9.12 9.52
C ARG A 79 -17.49 8.26 9.12
N PRO A 80 -17.30 7.00 8.68
CA PRO A 80 -16.03 6.26 8.67
C PRO A 80 -15.22 6.41 7.37
N TYR A 81 -15.70 7.10 6.35
CA TYR A 81 -15.09 7.14 5.01
C TYR A 81 -13.65 7.67 5.02
N ASN A 82 -13.36 8.72 5.79
CA ASN A 82 -11.98 9.21 5.91
C ASN A 82 -11.01 8.19 6.53
N ILE A 83 -11.47 7.37 7.48
CA ILE A 83 -10.65 6.31 8.08
C ILE A 83 -10.38 5.21 7.05
N ILE A 84 -11.38 4.86 6.25
CA ILE A 84 -11.23 3.91 5.13
C ILE A 84 -10.21 4.45 4.12
N GLY A 85 -10.30 5.74 3.75
CA GLY A 85 -9.32 6.39 2.88
C GLY A 85 -7.90 6.35 3.46
N ILE A 86 -7.73 6.61 4.76
CA ILE A 86 -6.43 6.49 5.44
C ILE A 86 -5.91 5.06 5.35
N GLY A 87 -6.74 4.06 5.64
CA GLY A 87 -6.36 2.65 5.59
C GLY A 87 -5.93 2.20 4.20
N LEU A 88 -6.72 2.53 3.18
CA LEU A 88 -6.41 2.20 1.78
C LEU A 88 -5.15 2.91 1.27
N LEU A 89 -4.97 4.19 1.57
CA LEU A 89 -3.74 4.91 1.17
C LEU A 89 -2.51 4.39 1.91
N PHE A 90 -2.65 4.02 3.18
CA PHE A 90 -1.57 3.42 3.94
C PHE A 90 -1.22 2.03 3.42
N HIS A 91 -2.20 1.24 2.98
CA HIS A 91 -1.99 -0.01 2.24
C HIS A 91 -1.15 0.21 0.98
N MET A 92 -1.54 1.18 0.12
CA MET A 92 -0.77 1.51 -1.09
C MET A 92 0.65 1.94 -0.76
N LEU A 93 0.85 2.68 0.35
CA LEU A 93 2.18 3.07 0.80
C LEU A 93 3.01 1.86 1.24
N THR A 94 2.41 0.90 1.94
CA THR A 94 3.07 -0.35 2.34
C THR A 94 3.52 -1.15 1.11
N ASP A 95 2.64 -1.28 0.11
CA ASP A 95 2.94 -1.98 -1.13
C ASP A 95 4.02 -1.26 -1.96
N LEU A 96 3.97 0.07 -2.02
CA LEU A 96 5.03 0.86 -2.66
C LEU A 96 6.37 0.68 -1.93
N THR A 97 6.36 0.59 -0.60
CA THR A 97 7.57 0.33 0.18
C THR A 97 8.14 -1.04 -0.17
N ASP A 98 7.29 -2.06 -0.32
CA ASP A 98 7.70 -3.39 -0.75
C ASP A 98 8.30 -3.40 -2.16
N CYS A 99 7.68 -2.67 -3.10
CA CYS A 99 8.24 -2.45 -4.44
C CYS A 99 9.62 -1.79 -4.38
N MET A 100 9.80 -0.75 -3.55
CA MET A 100 11.07 -0.05 -3.40
C MET A 100 12.15 -0.93 -2.78
N MET A 101 11.82 -1.77 -1.80
CA MET A 101 12.74 -2.75 -1.22
C MET A 101 13.19 -3.78 -2.26
N THR A 102 12.26 -4.26 -3.08
CA THR A 102 12.57 -5.17 -4.19
C THR A 102 13.46 -4.48 -5.23
N TYR A 103 13.13 -3.25 -5.62
CA TYR A 103 13.92 -2.45 -6.57
C TYR A 103 15.36 -2.23 -6.06
N ALA A 104 15.52 -1.86 -4.79
CA ALA A 104 16.83 -1.65 -4.19
C ALA A 104 17.70 -2.92 -4.14
N GLY A 105 17.09 -4.10 -4.06
CA GLY A 105 17.80 -5.38 -4.11
C GLY A 105 18.05 -5.90 -5.53
N CYS A 106 17.17 -5.58 -6.47
CA CYS A 106 17.24 -6.01 -7.86
C CYS A 106 16.44 -5.06 -8.78
N PRO A 107 17.08 -4.01 -9.33
CA PRO A 107 16.40 -3.07 -10.23
C PRO A 107 15.85 -3.74 -11.49
N VAL A 108 16.61 -4.68 -12.07
CA VAL A 108 16.23 -5.41 -13.30
C VAL A 108 15.00 -6.29 -13.08
N CYS A 109 14.74 -6.74 -11.85
CA CYS A 109 13.57 -7.56 -11.53
C CYS A 109 12.25 -6.80 -11.70
N LEU A 110 12.27 -5.46 -11.70
CA LEU A 110 11.09 -4.61 -11.85
C LEU A 110 11.14 -3.77 -13.14
N GLU A 111 12.01 -4.09 -14.08
CA GLU A 111 12.19 -3.28 -15.30
C GLU A 111 10.90 -3.18 -16.13
N ASP A 112 10.11 -4.25 -16.17
CA ASP A 112 8.84 -4.33 -16.89
C ASP A 112 7.63 -3.84 -16.07
N ALA A 113 7.84 -3.40 -14.82
CA ALA A 113 6.75 -2.93 -13.97
C ALA A 113 6.14 -1.64 -14.53
N LEU A 114 4.80 -1.56 -14.60
CA LEU A 114 4.11 -0.35 -15.04
C LEU A 114 4.42 0.88 -14.17
N ALA A 115 4.81 0.65 -12.91
CA ALA A 115 5.23 1.69 -11.96
C ALA A 115 6.74 2.03 -12.01
N ILE A 116 7.53 1.49 -12.96
CA ILE A 116 8.99 1.66 -12.98
C ILE A 116 9.43 3.13 -13.02
N GLY A 117 8.68 4.00 -13.69
CA GLY A 117 8.94 5.44 -13.70
C GLY A 117 8.87 6.07 -12.31
N LEU A 118 7.89 5.67 -11.50
CA LEU A 118 7.78 6.10 -10.11
C LEU A 118 8.94 5.56 -9.27
N LEU A 119 9.27 4.28 -9.42
CA LEU A 119 10.34 3.64 -8.65
C LEU A 119 11.69 4.30 -8.93
N ARG A 120 12.02 4.58 -10.19
CA ARG A 120 13.25 5.30 -10.58
C ARG A 120 13.32 6.70 -9.98
N LEU A 121 12.21 7.43 -10.00
CA LEU A 121 12.13 8.77 -9.42
C LEU A 121 12.37 8.74 -7.90
N LEU A 122 11.70 7.82 -7.19
CA LEU A 122 11.87 7.66 -5.75
C LEU A 122 13.28 7.18 -5.40
N ALA A 123 13.82 6.23 -6.15
CA ALA A 123 15.19 5.74 -5.96
C ALA A 123 16.20 6.88 -6.11
N GLY A 124 16.08 7.70 -7.15
CA GLY A 124 16.93 8.89 -7.35
C GLY A 124 16.79 9.91 -6.22
N ALA A 125 15.57 10.15 -5.73
CA ALA A 125 15.33 11.06 -4.61
C ALA A 125 15.89 10.54 -3.27
N LEU A 126 15.92 9.22 -3.08
CA LEU A 126 16.41 8.55 -1.87
C LEU A 126 17.90 8.18 -1.95
N GLY A 127 18.57 8.42 -3.09
CA GLY A 127 19.98 8.04 -3.29
C GLY A 127 20.21 6.53 -3.38
N ILE A 128 19.19 5.78 -3.82
CA ILE A 128 19.26 4.33 -4.06
C ILE A 128 19.68 4.15 -5.52
N HIS A 129 20.87 3.56 -5.73
CA HIS A 129 21.46 3.31 -7.05
C HIS A 129 21.40 1.84 -7.43
#